data_AF-J7LCX0-F1
#
_entry.id   AF-J7LCX0-F1
#
_cell.length_a   1.000
_cell.length_b   1.000
_cell.length_c   1.000
_cell.angle_alpha   90.00
_cell.angle_beta   90.00
_cell.angle_gamma   90.00
#
_symmetry.space_group_name_H-M   'P 1'
#
loop_
_entity.id
_entity.type
_entity.pdbx_description
1 polymer ?
#
loop_
_entity_poly.entity_id
_entity_poly.type
_entity_poly.pdbx_seq_one_letter_code
_entity_poly.pdbx_strand_id
1 'polypeptide(L)'
;MKRFDWRDEIHRLDAEADCVRIVQILTSHEFPWDMGRALGIALYRTYAVPSIGELLGRTDEFTGKTQKRYDDTALILGNMMRYGFEPGKGRDALRRMNQMHRSYDISNDDYRYVLSTFVVMPVRWLNDYGYGWRRLSDHEISGITNYYRKLGKYMGIKDIPETYEEFRDLLDTYEKENFAYTEGGRAVSDATLDLMVTFYPPRVSGLARKFSMAILDDSLIRTFRYDPPGRGWRKGADIALKLRAKVVRRMKPREEPLWADLNPNIRSYPDGYDIDKMGTFPATCPVRHNVDPVAHEELYGAEGDHPREAASSGADAETSEAAKADDRA
;
A
#
# COMPACT_ATOMS: atom_id res chain seq x y z
N MET A 1 24.77 11.38 7.07
CA MET A 1 24.25 10.91 5.76
C MET A 1 24.36 12.01 4.71
N LYS A 2 24.82 11.71 3.48
CA LYS A 2 24.82 12.61 2.31
C LYS A 2 23.55 12.40 1.47
N ARG A 3 23.24 13.37 0.61
CA ARG A 3 21.97 13.44 -0.15
C ARG A 3 21.67 12.21 -1.02
N PHE A 4 22.69 11.50 -1.50
CA PHE A 4 22.56 10.37 -2.41
C PHE A 4 22.96 9.03 -1.79
N ASP A 5 23.22 8.96 -0.48
CA ASP A 5 23.66 7.71 0.16
C ASP A 5 22.65 6.57 -0.03
N TRP A 6 21.35 6.85 0.06
CA TRP A 6 20.30 5.84 -0.17
C TRP A 6 20.20 5.38 -1.63
N ARG A 7 20.40 6.30 -2.59
CA ARG A 7 20.51 5.93 -4.00
C ARG A 7 21.71 5.01 -4.21
N ASP A 8 22.86 5.39 -3.64
CA ASP A 8 24.10 4.63 -3.78
C ASP A 8 24.02 3.27 -3.08
N GLU A 9 23.22 3.15 -2.02
CA GLU A 9 22.86 1.87 -1.40
C GLU A 9 21.98 1.02 -2.32
N ILE A 10 20.91 1.59 -2.88
CA ILE A 10 20.05 0.88 -3.84
C ILE A 10 20.85 0.31 -5.01
N HIS A 11 21.82 1.06 -5.53
CA HIS A 11 22.66 0.62 -6.65
C HIS A 11 23.66 -0.49 -6.29
N ARG A 12 23.81 -0.87 -5.02
CA ARG A 12 24.57 -2.06 -4.59
C ARG A 12 23.71 -3.31 -4.45
N LEU A 13 22.39 -3.13 -4.36
CA LEU A 13 21.41 -4.20 -4.22
C LEU A 13 21.06 -4.79 -5.59
N ASP A 14 20.73 -6.07 -5.62
CA ASP A 14 20.24 -6.73 -6.84
C ASP A 14 18.76 -6.38 -7.09
N ALA A 15 18.43 -5.95 -8.31
CA ALA A 15 17.09 -5.46 -8.62
C ALA A 15 16.00 -6.55 -8.55
N GLU A 16 16.36 -7.83 -8.60
CA GLU A 16 15.42 -8.94 -8.50
C GLU A 16 15.40 -9.53 -7.08
N ALA A 17 16.56 -9.96 -6.58
CA ALA A 17 16.68 -10.61 -5.28
C ALA A 17 16.37 -9.66 -4.12
N ASP A 18 16.80 -8.40 -4.22
CA ASP A 18 16.65 -7.39 -3.16
C ASP A 18 15.53 -6.37 -3.46
N CYS A 19 14.62 -6.67 -4.39
CA CYS A 19 13.54 -5.78 -4.80
C CYS A 19 12.70 -5.23 -3.63
N VAL A 20 12.48 -6.03 -2.59
CA VAL A 20 11.80 -5.62 -1.35
C VAL A 20 12.58 -4.50 -0.65
N ARG A 21 13.89 -4.64 -0.50
CA ARG A 21 14.74 -3.64 0.16
C ARG A 21 14.82 -2.35 -0.66
N ILE A 22 14.89 -2.47 -1.99
CA ILE A 22 14.87 -1.32 -2.89
C ILE A 22 13.56 -0.53 -2.70
N VAL A 23 12.41 -1.20 -2.76
CA VAL A 23 11.10 -0.55 -2.57
C VAL A 23 10.97 0.04 -1.16
N GLN A 24 11.49 -0.61 -0.12
CA GLN A 24 11.53 -0.04 1.23
C GLN A 24 12.30 1.28 1.30
N ILE A 25 13.49 1.35 0.69
CA ILE A 25 14.30 2.58 0.68
C ILE A 25 13.57 3.67 -0.11
N LEU A 26 13.05 3.34 -1.28
CA LEU A 26 12.33 4.28 -2.13
C LEU A 26 11.08 4.85 -1.44
N THR A 27 10.30 3.99 -0.79
CA THR A 27 9.01 4.36 -0.18
C THR A 27 9.11 4.96 1.22
N SER A 28 10.14 4.66 2.00
CA SER A 28 10.23 5.16 3.38
C SER A 28 11.29 6.25 3.59
N HIS A 29 12.34 6.29 2.76
CA HIS A 29 13.43 7.26 2.87
C HIS A 29 13.44 8.28 1.74
N GLU A 30 13.51 7.83 0.49
CA GLU A 30 13.78 8.72 -0.66
C GLU A 30 12.55 9.53 -1.08
N PHE A 31 11.37 8.88 -1.14
CA PHE A 31 10.16 9.44 -1.75
C PHE A 31 8.87 9.18 -0.96
N PRO A 32 8.83 9.22 0.39
CA PRO A 32 7.66 8.72 1.13
C PRO A 32 6.36 9.46 0.84
N TRP A 33 6.40 10.78 0.68
CA TRP A 33 5.22 11.53 0.29
C TRP A 33 4.84 11.28 -1.18
N ASP A 34 5.83 11.21 -2.08
CA ASP A 34 5.60 11.06 -3.51
C ASP A 34 5.04 9.67 -3.85
N MET A 35 5.61 8.61 -3.27
CA MET A 35 5.11 7.25 -3.39
C MET A 35 3.69 7.12 -2.84
N GLY A 36 3.43 7.67 -1.64
CA GLY A 36 2.07 7.68 -1.08
C GLY A 36 1.04 8.38 -1.97
N ARG A 37 1.41 9.51 -2.61
CA ARG A 37 0.52 10.21 -3.54
C ARG A 37 0.34 9.47 -4.87
N ALA A 38 1.42 8.96 -5.44
CA ALA A 38 1.37 8.20 -6.69
C ALA A 38 0.51 6.93 -6.54
N LEU A 39 0.66 6.20 -5.43
CA LEU A 39 -0.15 5.01 -5.14
C LEU A 39 -1.60 5.34 -4.80
N GLY A 40 -1.85 6.46 -4.14
CA GLY A 40 -3.21 6.97 -3.97
C GLY A 40 -3.91 7.23 -5.31
N ILE A 41 -3.19 7.81 -6.28
CA ILE A 41 -3.69 7.99 -7.64
C ILE A 41 -3.83 6.64 -8.35
N ALA A 42 -2.88 5.72 -8.20
CA ALA A 42 -2.96 4.38 -8.78
C ALA A 42 -4.27 3.67 -8.40
N LEU A 43 -4.62 3.69 -7.11
CA LEU A 43 -5.89 3.18 -6.60
C LEU A 43 -7.09 3.96 -7.14
N TYR A 44 -7.02 5.29 -7.17
CA TYR A 44 -8.11 6.14 -7.63
C TYR A 44 -8.50 5.85 -9.10
N ARG A 45 -7.52 5.50 -9.96
CA ARG A 45 -7.76 5.12 -11.35
C ARG A 45 -8.65 3.90 -11.50
N THR A 46 -8.62 2.99 -10.52
CA THR A 46 -9.42 1.76 -10.57
C THR A 46 -10.92 2.05 -10.51
N TYR A 47 -11.32 3.19 -9.95
CA TYR A 47 -12.72 3.58 -9.85
C TYR A 47 -13.34 3.89 -11.22
N ALA A 48 -12.50 4.19 -12.22
CA ALA A 48 -12.91 4.50 -13.59
C ALA A 48 -13.14 3.24 -14.45
N VAL A 49 -12.81 2.04 -13.93
CA VAL A 49 -13.09 0.77 -14.59
C VAL A 49 -14.45 0.25 -14.10
N PRO A 50 -15.44 0.02 -14.97
CA PRO A 50 -16.80 -0.34 -14.56
C PRO A 50 -16.90 -1.54 -13.61
N SER A 51 -16.21 -2.65 -13.90
CA SER A 51 -16.22 -3.86 -13.06
C SER A 51 -15.74 -3.56 -11.64
N ILE A 52 -14.70 -2.74 -11.50
CA ILE A 52 -14.10 -2.39 -10.22
C ILE A 52 -14.92 -1.30 -9.52
N GLY A 53 -15.17 -0.16 -10.17
CA GLY A 53 -15.87 0.98 -9.59
C GLY A 53 -17.27 0.63 -9.09
N GLU A 54 -18.01 -0.20 -9.84
CA GLU A 54 -19.35 -0.65 -9.44
C GLU A 54 -19.30 -1.67 -8.29
N LEU A 55 -18.28 -2.54 -8.25
CA LEU A 55 -18.07 -3.40 -7.11
C LEU A 55 -17.79 -2.57 -5.84
N LEU A 56 -16.86 -1.61 -5.93
CA LEU A 56 -16.49 -0.75 -4.82
C LEU A 56 -17.67 0.07 -4.29
N GLY A 57 -18.48 0.64 -5.20
CA GLY A 57 -19.68 1.40 -4.83
C GLY A 57 -20.72 0.55 -4.08
N ARG A 58 -20.93 -0.69 -4.50
CA ARG A 58 -21.90 -1.60 -3.86
C ARG A 58 -21.47 -2.14 -2.50
N THR A 59 -20.17 -2.15 -2.18
CA THR A 59 -19.70 -2.61 -0.87
C THR A 59 -20.04 -1.65 0.28
N ASP A 60 -20.37 -0.39 -0.02
CA ASP A 60 -20.53 0.74 0.92
C ASP A 60 -19.29 1.07 1.79
N GLU A 61 -18.21 0.28 1.70
CA GLU A 61 -16.99 0.53 2.46
C GLU A 61 -16.24 1.78 1.99
N PHE A 62 -16.42 2.17 0.72
CA PHE A 62 -15.82 3.38 0.15
C PHE A 62 -16.71 4.63 0.26
N THR A 63 -18.00 4.48 0.57
CA THR A 63 -18.97 5.60 0.67
C THR A 63 -19.43 5.85 2.10
N GLY A 64 -19.75 4.79 2.85
CA GLY A 64 -20.17 4.86 4.26
C GLY A 64 -19.01 4.78 5.26
N LYS A 65 -17.91 4.09 4.92
CA LYS A 65 -16.74 3.89 5.82
C LYS A 65 -15.42 4.36 5.22
N THR A 66 -15.46 5.41 4.40
CA THR A 66 -14.34 5.87 3.56
C THR A 66 -13.02 6.05 4.32
N GLN A 67 -13.02 6.71 5.51
CA GLN A 67 -11.81 6.89 6.32
C GLN A 67 -11.20 5.55 6.75
N LYS A 68 -12.04 4.63 7.27
CA LYS A 68 -11.57 3.30 7.69
C LYS A 68 -11.05 2.51 6.50
N ARG A 69 -11.72 2.56 5.35
CA ARG A 69 -11.27 1.86 4.15
C ARG A 69 -9.95 2.41 3.60
N TYR A 70 -9.75 3.73 3.67
CA TYR A 70 -8.48 4.37 3.35
C TYR A 70 -7.36 3.89 4.29
N ASP A 71 -7.61 3.92 5.60
CA ASP A 71 -6.65 3.50 6.61
C ASP A 71 -6.26 2.03 6.46
N ASP A 72 -7.25 1.14 6.29
CA ASP A 72 -7.06 -0.30 6.11
C ASP A 72 -6.20 -0.58 4.87
N THR A 73 -6.47 0.12 3.76
CA THR A 73 -5.67 -0.04 2.54
C THR A 73 -4.22 0.39 2.76
N ALA A 74 -4.01 1.56 3.37
CA ALA A 74 -2.68 2.10 3.62
C ALA A 74 -1.87 1.19 4.57
N LEU A 75 -2.50 0.66 5.61
CA LEU A 75 -1.84 -0.19 6.59
C LEU A 75 -1.55 -1.60 6.06
N ILE A 76 -2.49 -2.22 5.33
CA ILE A 76 -2.26 -3.53 4.69
C ILE A 76 -1.10 -3.45 3.69
N LEU A 77 -1.16 -2.48 2.76
CA LEU A 77 -0.08 -2.29 1.79
C LEU A 77 1.24 -1.89 2.46
N GLY A 78 1.17 -1.01 3.46
CA GLY A 78 2.33 -0.55 4.22
C GLY A 78 3.05 -1.67 4.98
N ASN A 79 2.31 -2.65 5.53
CA ASN A 79 2.91 -3.80 6.20
C ASN A 79 3.65 -4.71 5.22
N MET A 80 3.10 -4.98 4.04
CA MET A 80 3.80 -5.73 2.99
C MET A 80 5.08 -5.02 2.55
N MET A 81 5.03 -3.70 2.36
CA MET A 81 6.23 -2.92 1.99
C MET A 81 7.27 -2.94 3.11
N ARG A 82 6.86 -2.72 4.36
CA ARG A 82 7.76 -2.62 5.52
C ARG A 82 8.41 -3.95 5.90
N TYR A 83 7.67 -5.05 5.84
CA TYR A 83 8.11 -6.34 6.36
C TYR A 83 8.37 -7.40 5.28
N GLY A 84 8.08 -7.10 4.01
CA GLY A 84 8.26 -8.05 2.91
C GLY A 84 7.21 -9.16 2.89
N PHE A 85 7.57 -10.30 2.29
CA PHE A 85 6.65 -11.42 2.03
C PHE A 85 7.00 -12.71 2.79
N GLU A 86 8.11 -12.70 3.53
CA GLU A 86 8.54 -13.80 4.39
C GLU A 86 7.61 -13.96 5.63
N PRO A 87 7.64 -15.11 6.34
CA PRO A 87 6.87 -15.30 7.55
C PRO A 87 6.89 -14.10 8.51
N GLY A 88 5.69 -13.62 8.88
CA GLY A 88 5.49 -12.48 9.77
C GLY A 88 4.51 -11.45 9.21
N LYS A 89 4.53 -10.24 9.79
CA LYS A 89 3.52 -9.19 9.59
C LYS A 89 3.22 -8.85 8.12
N GLY A 90 4.23 -8.87 7.25
CA GLY A 90 4.05 -8.59 5.83
C GLY A 90 3.27 -9.69 5.10
N ARG A 91 3.60 -10.97 5.38
CA ARG A 91 2.86 -12.11 4.86
C ARG A 91 1.44 -12.19 5.43
N ASP A 92 1.24 -11.83 6.71
CA ASP A 92 -0.09 -11.78 7.32
C ASP A 92 -0.98 -10.74 6.63
N ALA A 93 -0.43 -9.56 6.31
CA ALA A 93 -1.12 -8.52 5.54
C ALA A 93 -1.48 -8.98 4.12
N LEU A 94 -0.55 -9.66 3.43
CA LEU A 94 -0.80 -10.27 2.13
C LEU A 94 -1.91 -11.33 2.20
N ARG A 95 -1.87 -12.22 3.19
CA ARG A 95 -2.91 -13.24 3.42
C ARG A 95 -4.27 -12.58 3.64
N ARG A 96 -4.32 -11.54 4.48
CA ARG A 96 -5.57 -10.80 4.73
C ARG A 96 -6.11 -10.16 3.47
N MET A 97 -5.26 -9.49 2.70
CA MET A 97 -5.64 -8.92 1.41
C MET A 97 -6.22 -9.99 0.47
N ASN A 98 -5.54 -11.13 0.33
CA ASN A 98 -6.00 -12.23 -0.52
C ASN A 98 -7.35 -12.79 -0.05
N GLN A 99 -7.59 -12.90 1.26
CA GLN A 99 -8.88 -13.35 1.81
C GLN A 99 -10.03 -12.40 1.42
N MET A 100 -9.82 -11.09 1.56
CA MET A 100 -10.84 -10.11 1.16
C MET A 100 -11.11 -10.18 -0.33
N HIS A 101 -10.05 -10.20 -1.14
CA HIS A 101 -10.15 -10.21 -2.59
C HIS A 101 -10.86 -11.48 -3.13
N ARG A 102 -10.59 -12.65 -2.54
CA ARG A 102 -11.28 -13.92 -2.88
C ARG A 102 -12.77 -13.95 -2.55
N SER A 103 -13.24 -13.01 -1.74
CA SER A 103 -14.67 -12.93 -1.38
C SER A 103 -15.53 -12.30 -2.48
N TYR A 104 -14.91 -11.87 -3.58
CA TYR A 104 -15.56 -11.26 -4.73
C TYR A 104 -15.07 -11.91 -6.03
N ASP A 105 -15.89 -11.88 -7.06
CA ASP A 105 -15.54 -12.37 -8.40
C ASP A 105 -14.76 -11.28 -9.16
N ILE A 106 -13.44 -11.23 -8.94
CA ILE A 106 -12.52 -10.28 -9.58
C ILE A 106 -11.80 -11.01 -10.72
N SER A 107 -11.90 -10.46 -11.93
CA SER A 107 -11.26 -11.05 -13.11
C SER A 107 -9.73 -10.99 -13.03
N ASN A 108 -9.04 -11.91 -13.70
CA ASN A 108 -7.58 -11.86 -13.80
C ASN A 108 -7.09 -10.59 -14.51
N ASP A 109 -7.85 -10.10 -15.49
CA ASP A 109 -7.50 -8.88 -16.22
C ASP A 109 -7.61 -7.64 -15.34
N ASP A 110 -8.63 -7.56 -14.47
CA ASP A 110 -8.72 -6.51 -13.46
C ASP A 110 -7.54 -6.58 -12.48
N TYR A 111 -7.14 -7.77 -12.03
CA TYR A 111 -5.95 -7.92 -11.19
C TYR A 111 -4.67 -7.44 -11.89
N ARG A 112 -4.46 -7.82 -13.16
CA ARG A 112 -3.29 -7.40 -13.95
C ARG A 112 -3.28 -5.89 -14.15
N TYR A 113 -4.43 -5.31 -14.49
CA TYR A 113 -4.58 -3.86 -14.62
C TYR A 113 -4.25 -3.14 -13.30
N VAL A 114 -4.87 -3.55 -12.19
CA VAL A 114 -4.63 -2.94 -10.88
C VAL A 114 -3.16 -3.05 -10.51
N LEU A 115 -2.53 -4.22 -10.65
CA LEU A 115 -1.09 -4.40 -10.41
C LEU A 115 -0.24 -3.46 -11.27
N SER A 116 -0.62 -3.25 -12.53
CA SER A 116 0.07 -2.33 -13.44
C SER A 116 0.00 -0.89 -12.96
N THR A 117 -1.11 -0.45 -12.36
CA THR A 117 -1.20 0.90 -11.77
C THR A 117 -0.14 1.11 -10.68
N PHE A 118 0.12 0.09 -9.86
CA PHE A 118 1.12 0.15 -8.77
C PHE A 118 2.57 0.21 -9.27
N VAL A 119 2.86 -0.41 -10.42
CA VAL A 119 4.19 -0.35 -11.06
C VAL A 119 4.39 0.99 -11.75
N VAL A 120 3.41 1.42 -12.54
CA VAL A 120 3.58 2.49 -13.54
C VAL A 120 3.39 3.87 -12.92
N MET A 121 2.39 4.05 -12.05
CA MET A 121 2.05 5.39 -11.54
C MET A 121 3.15 6.03 -10.70
N PRO A 122 3.90 5.31 -9.84
CA PRO A 122 5.08 5.88 -9.19
C PRO A 122 6.14 6.40 -10.15
N VAL A 123 6.41 5.66 -11.23
CA VAL A 123 7.40 6.07 -12.23
C VAL A 123 6.90 7.28 -13.02
N ARG A 124 5.65 7.30 -13.46
CA ARG A 124 5.02 8.47 -14.11
C ARG A 124 5.08 9.71 -13.22
N TRP A 125 4.75 9.56 -11.94
CA TRP A 125 4.77 10.65 -10.96
C TRP A 125 6.17 11.27 -10.83
N LEU A 126 7.18 10.41 -10.63
CA LEU A 126 8.54 10.86 -10.35
C LEU A 126 9.28 11.32 -11.61
N ASN A 127 9.18 10.56 -12.70
CA ASN A 127 9.98 10.76 -13.91
C ASN A 127 9.27 11.59 -14.98
N ASP A 128 8.05 11.21 -15.35
CA ASP A 128 7.34 11.81 -16.50
C ASP A 128 6.77 13.18 -16.12
N TYR A 129 6.15 13.27 -14.95
CA TYR A 129 5.63 14.53 -14.41
C TYR A 129 6.72 15.35 -13.73
N GLY A 130 7.82 14.72 -13.31
CA GLY A 130 8.95 15.40 -12.65
C GLY A 130 8.61 15.92 -11.26
N TYR A 131 7.71 15.24 -10.55
CA TYR A 131 7.31 15.60 -9.19
C TYR A 131 8.28 15.06 -8.12
N GLY A 132 9.15 14.13 -8.50
CA GLY A 132 10.25 13.65 -7.67
C GLY A 132 11.38 14.67 -7.57
N TRP A 133 12.01 14.78 -6.39
CA TRP A 133 13.18 15.64 -6.19
C TRP A 133 14.40 15.20 -7.02
N ARG A 134 14.40 13.93 -7.45
CA ARG A 134 15.22 13.34 -8.51
C ARG A 134 14.37 12.33 -9.29
N ARG A 135 14.88 11.93 -10.46
CA ARG A 135 14.32 10.81 -11.23
C ARG A 135 14.74 9.48 -10.62
N LEU A 136 13.91 8.46 -10.80
CA LEU A 136 14.28 7.07 -10.63
C LEU A 136 15.22 6.64 -11.76
N SER A 137 16.22 5.82 -11.42
CA SER A 137 17.07 5.12 -12.40
C SER A 137 16.37 3.87 -12.94
N ASP A 138 16.86 3.33 -14.05
CA ASP A 138 16.32 2.08 -14.63
C ASP A 138 16.47 0.89 -13.67
N HIS A 139 17.52 0.89 -12.83
CA HIS A 139 17.72 -0.10 -11.77
C HIS A 139 16.62 -0.03 -10.70
N GLU A 140 16.27 1.19 -10.27
CA GLU A 140 15.18 1.42 -9.32
C GLU A 140 13.82 1.04 -9.89
N ILE A 141 13.57 1.35 -11.18
CA ILE A 141 12.36 0.96 -11.90
C ILE A 141 12.26 -0.56 -12.00
N SER A 142 13.38 -1.25 -12.28
CA SER A 142 13.46 -2.71 -12.29
C SER A 142 13.15 -3.30 -10.91
N GLY A 143 13.69 -2.70 -9.84
CA GLY A 143 13.37 -3.08 -8.46
C GLY A 143 11.89 -2.95 -8.11
N ILE A 144 11.24 -1.85 -8.50
CA ILE A 144 9.78 -1.67 -8.33
C ILE A 144 9.01 -2.73 -9.12
N THR A 145 9.40 -2.95 -10.37
CA THR A 145 8.75 -3.92 -11.27
C THR A 145 8.83 -5.33 -10.71
N ASN A 146 10.00 -5.76 -10.25
CA ASN A 146 10.22 -7.08 -9.65
C ASN A 146 9.49 -7.24 -8.32
N TYR A 147 9.42 -6.21 -7.49
CA TYR A 147 8.64 -6.24 -6.25
C TYR A 147 7.16 -6.54 -6.52
N TYR A 148 6.55 -5.82 -7.48
CA TYR A 148 5.14 -6.03 -7.82
C TYR A 148 4.91 -7.31 -8.62
N ARG A 149 5.86 -7.78 -9.45
CA ARG A 149 5.82 -9.13 -10.02
C ARG A 149 5.78 -10.18 -8.91
N LYS A 150 6.63 -10.05 -7.89
CA LYS A 150 6.68 -10.94 -6.72
C LYS A 150 5.35 -10.92 -5.94
N LEU A 151 4.81 -9.72 -5.66
CA LEU A 151 3.48 -9.58 -5.04
C LEU A 151 2.39 -10.27 -5.87
N GLY A 152 2.33 -10.00 -7.17
CA GLY A 152 1.32 -10.56 -8.05
C GLY A 152 1.36 -12.09 -8.11
N LYS A 153 2.56 -12.69 -8.08
CA LYS A 153 2.72 -14.16 -7.97
C LYS A 153 2.11 -14.70 -6.68
N TYR A 154 2.34 -14.05 -5.52
CA TYR A 154 1.71 -14.46 -4.26
C TYR A 154 0.19 -14.22 -4.20
N MET A 155 -0.32 -13.31 -5.03
CA MET A 155 -1.76 -13.11 -5.21
C MET A 155 -2.39 -14.14 -6.16
N GLY A 156 -1.59 -14.94 -6.87
CA GLY A 156 -2.07 -15.91 -7.86
C GLY A 156 -2.48 -15.29 -9.20
N ILE A 157 -1.99 -14.08 -9.49
CA ILE A 157 -2.26 -13.38 -10.76
C ILE A 157 -1.51 -14.09 -11.88
N LYS A 158 -2.20 -14.38 -12.99
CA LYS A 158 -1.64 -15.04 -14.18
C LYS A 158 -1.18 -14.01 -15.20
N ASP A 159 -0.23 -14.41 -16.05
CA ASP A 159 0.24 -13.63 -17.20
C ASP A 159 0.75 -12.22 -16.83
N ILE A 160 1.47 -12.13 -15.71
CA ILE A 160 2.03 -10.88 -15.22
C ILE A 160 3.12 -10.38 -16.20
N PRO A 161 3.05 -9.13 -16.68
CA PRO A 161 4.09 -8.52 -17.52
C PRO A 161 5.50 -8.62 -16.94
N GLU A 162 6.50 -8.80 -17.79
CA GLU A 162 7.90 -9.03 -17.42
C GLU A 162 8.69 -7.75 -17.22
N THR A 163 8.39 -6.75 -18.03
CA THR A 163 9.13 -5.50 -18.08
C THR A 163 8.24 -4.32 -17.68
N TYR A 164 8.87 -3.22 -17.27
CA TYR A 164 8.16 -1.97 -16.98
C TYR A 164 7.38 -1.48 -18.21
N GLU A 165 7.96 -1.62 -19.40
CA GLU A 165 7.36 -1.23 -20.67
C GLU A 165 6.07 -2.02 -20.93
N GLU A 166 6.08 -3.33 -20.73
CA GLU A 166 4.87 -4.15 -20.88
C GLU A 166 3.80 -3.79 -19.84
N PHE A 167 4.17 -3.51 -18.59
CA PHE A 167 3.23 -2.99 -17.58
C PHE A 167 2.61 -1.66 -18.01
N ARG A 168 3.43 -0.75 -18.56
CA ARG A 168 2.98 0.56 -19.02
C ARG A 168 2.04 0.43 -20.21
N ASP A 169 2.39 -0.40 -21.18
CA ASP A 169 1.60 -0.59 -22.40
C ASP A 169 0.27 -1.32 -22.07
N LEU A 170 0.29 -2.28 -21.14
CA LEU A 170 -0.93 -2.91 -20.60
C LEU A 170 -1.81 -1.87 -19.91
N LEU A 171 -1.25 -1.04 -19.01
CA LEU A 171 -2.00 0.02 -18.35
C LEU A 171 -2.68 0.93 -19.38
N ASP A 172 -1.92 1.51 -20.31
CA ASP A 172 -2.45 2.50 -21.25
C ASP A 172 -3.52 1.92 -22.17
N THR A 173 -3.31 0.68 -22.64
CA THR A 173 -4.28 -0.02 -23.49
C THR A 173 -5.55 -0.34 -22.71
N TYR A 174 -5.41 -0.91 -21.50
CA TYR A 174 -6.55 -1.29 -20.66
C TYR A 174 -7.42 -0.08 -20.31
N GLU A 175 -6.82 1.05 -19.95
CA GLU A 175 -7.57 2.26 -19.59
C GLU A 175 -8.28 2.86 -20.80
N LYS A 176 -7.61 2.90 -21.95
CA LYS A 176 -8.22 3.38 -23.20
C LYS A 176 -9.45 2.56 -23.59
N GLU A 177 -9.41 1.26 -23.35
CA GLU A 177 -10.48 0.33 -23.73
C GLU A 177 -11.61 0.23 -22.69
N ASN A 178 -11.27 0.33 -21.40
CA ASN A 178 -12.20 -0.02 -20.32
C ASN A 178 -12.68 1.17 -19.49
N PHE A 179 -12.04 2.35 -19.54
CA PHE A 179 -12.52 3.49 -18.76
C PHE A 179 -13.90 3.94 -19.22
N ALA A 180 -14.86 3.88 -18.30
CA ALA A 180 -16.23 4.34 -18.55
C ALA A 180 -16.91 4.78 -17.26
N TYR A 181 -17.92 5.63 -17.42
CA TYR A 181 -18.70 6.14 -16.31
C TYR A 181 -19.58 5.02 -15.71
N THR A 182 -19.57 4.91 -14.38
CA THR A 182 -20.56 4.16 -13.59
C THR A 182 -21.02 5.01 -12.42
N GLU A 183 -22.23 4.76 -11.91
CA GLU A 183 -22.72 5.43 -10.70
C GLU A 183 -21.88 5.05 -9.48
N GLY A 184 -21.57 3.76 -9.31
CA GLY A 184 -20.71 3.30 -8.22
C GLY A 184 -19.31 3.91 -8.27
N GLY A 185 -18.65 3.89 -9.43
CA GLY A 185 -17.32 4.48 -9.61
C GLY A 185 -17.31 5.98 -9.33
N ARG A 186 -18.35 6.71 -9.76
CA ARG A 186 -18.49 8.14 -9.47
C ARG A 186 -18.71 8.40 -7.98
N ALA A 187 -19.56 7.63 -7.31
CA ALA A 187 -19.81 7.79 -5.88
C ALA A 187 -18.56 7.54 -5.04
N VAL A 188 -17.80 6.49 -5.36
CA VAL A 188 -16.50 6.18 -4.72
C VAL A 188 -15.49 7.30 -4.91
N SER A 189 -15.44 7.84 -6.13
CA SER A 189 -14.57 8.98 -6.47
C SER A 189 -14.92 10.23 -5.66
N ASP A 190 -16.20 10.59 -5.56
CA ASP A 190 -16.65 11.74 -4.78
C ASP A 190 -16.34 11.57 -3.28
N ALA A 191 -16.67 10.40 -2.71
CA ALA A 191 -16.37 10.10 -1.31
C ALA A 191 -14.87 10.16 -1.01
N THR A 192 -14.03 9.65 -1.92
CA THR A 192 -12.57 9.71 -1.77
C THR A 192 -12.05 11.14 -1.80
N LEU A 193 -12.52 11.97 -2.74
CA LEU A 193 -12.13 13.38 -2.81
C LEU A 193 -12.55 14.15 -1.55
N ASP A 194 -13.77 13.91 -1.07
CA ASP A 194 -14.30 14.59 0.11
C ASP A 194 -13.52 14.16 1.38
N LEU A 195 -13.16 12.88 1.51
CA LEU A 195 -12.25 12.42 2.56
C LEU A 195 -10.89 13.13 2.50
N MET A 196 -10.24 13.17 1.33
CA MET A 196 -8.92 13.78 1.17
C MET A 196 -8.91 15.26 1.57
N VAL A 197 -10.02 15.97 1.36
CA VAL A 197 -10.16 17.37 1.76
C VAL A 197 -10.17 17.53 3.28
N THR A 198 -10.65 16.54 4.05
CA THR A 198 -10.62 16.56 5.52
C THR A 198 -9.22 16.45 6.12
N PHE A 199 -8.20 16.13 5.31
CA PHE A 199 -6.81 16.08 5.74
C PHE A 199 -6.19 17.48 5.89
N TYR A 200 -6.91 18.51 5.47
CA TYR A 200 -6.47 19.89 5.53
C TYR A 200 -7.35 20.71 6.49
N PRO A 201 -6.81 21.78 7.10
CA PRO A 201 -7.62 22.69 7.91
C PRO A 201 -8.83 23.22 7.11
N PRO A 202 -10.00 23.44 7.76
CA PRO A 202 -11.23 23.85 7.06
C PRO A 202 -11.08 25.07 6.14
N ARG A 203 -10.21 26.02 6.52
CA ARG A 203 -9.97 27.27 5.76
C ARG A 203 -9.33 27.04 4.38
N VAL A 204 -8.65 25.91 4.17
CA VAL A 204 -7.96 25.58 2.90
C VAL A 204 -8.58 24.39 2.18
N SER A 205 -9.62 23.78 2.75
CA SER A 205 -10.32 22.60 2.22
C SER A 205 -10.78 22.77 0.76
N GLY A 206 -11.43 23.89 0.44
CA GLY A 206 -11.87 24.19 -0.93
C GLY A 206 -10.70 24.32 -1.92
N LEU A 207 -9.56 24.84 -1.47
CA LEU A 207 -8.34 24.92 -2.28
C LEU A 207 -7.74 23.52 -2.51
N ALA A 208 -7.73 22.69 -1.46
CA ALA A 208 -7.28 21.30 -1.53
C ALA A 208 -8.13 20.47 -2.50
N ARG A 209 -9.45 20.68 -2.53
CA ARG A 209 -10.34 20.03 -3.51
C ARG A 209 -9.98 20.43 -4.93
N LYS A 210 -9.88 21.74 -5.20
CA LYS A 210 -9.47 22.25 -6.52
C LYS A 210 -8.10 21.73 -6.94
N PHE A 211 -7.14 21.67 -6.00
CA PHE A 211 -5.81 21.14 -6.26
C PHE A 211 -5.83 19.64 -6.59
N SER A 212 -6.61 18.84 -5.85
CA SER A 212 -6.78 17.41 -6.11
C SER A 212 -7.36 17.18 -7.52
N MET A 213 -8.41 17.92 -7.88
CA MET A 213 -8.99 17.91 -9.24
C MET A 213 -7.98 18.28 -10.32
N ALA A 214 -7.07 19.22 -10.03
CA ALA A 214 -6.05 19.68 -10.98
C ALA A 214 -4.97 18.63 -11.29
N ILE A 215 -4.74 17.70 -10.36
CA ILE A 215 -3.76 16.63 -10.48
C ILE A 215 -4.35 15.40 -11.17
N LEU A 216 -5.67 15.18 -11.06
CA LEU A 216 -6.36 14.16 -11.85
C LEU A 216 -6.19 14.45 -13.34
N ASP A 217 -5.77 13.44 -14.10
CA ASP A 217 -5.62 13.59 -15.54
C ASP A 217 -6.97 13.80 -16.24
N ASP A 218 -6.90 14.21 -17.50
CA ASP A 218 -8.11 14.49 -18.27
C ASP A 218 -8.95 13.24 -18.53
N SER A 219 -8.37 12.03 -18.49
CA SER A 219 -9.12 10.78 -18.66
C SER A 219 -10.08 10.58 -17.49
N LEU A 220 -9.59 10.70 -16.25
CA LEU A 220 -10.40 10.56 -15.04
C LEU A 220 -11.44 11.67 -14.92
N ILE A 221 -11.06 12.91 -15.22
CA ILE A 221 -12.01 14.04 -15.22
C ILE A 221 -13.16 13.80 -16.19
N ARG A 222 -12.87 13.33 -17.41
CA ARG A 222 -13.91 13.01 -18.40
C ARG A 222 -14.74 11.80 -17.99
N THR A 223 -14.09 10.70 -17.58
CA THR A 223 -14.76 9.45 -17.22
C THR A 223 -15.75 9.67 -16.09
N PHE A 224 -15.35 10.36 -15.03
CA PHE A 224 -16.25 10.67 -13.92
C PHE A 224 -17.21 11.82 -14.22
N ARG A 225 -17.09 12.53 -15.34
CA ARG A 225 -17.92 13.71 -15.68
C ARG A 225 -17.78 14.83 -14.64
N TYR A 226 -16.54 15.11 -14.25
CA TYR A 226 -16.23 16.29 -13.43
C TYR A 226 -16.14 17.55 -14.28
N ASP A 227 -16.43 18.70 -13.68
CA ASP A 227 -16.09 19.99 -14.28
C ASP A 227 -14.57 20.10 -14.40
N PRO A 228 -14.03 20.32 -15.61
CA PRO A 228 -12.59 20.37 -15.81
C PRO A 228 -12.00 21.58 -15.08
N PRO A 229 -10.90 21.40 -14.31
CA PRO A 229 -10.23 22.53 -13.70
C PRO A 229 -9.63 23.43 -14.78
N GLY A 230 -9.67 24.74 -14.55
CA GLY A 230 -9.13 25.72 -15.49
C GLY A 230 -7.65 25.46 -15.82
N ARG A 231 -7.24 25.70 -17.07
CA ARG A 231 -5.88 25.43 -17.56
C ARG A 231 -4.79 26.10 -16.71
N GLY A 232 -5.02 27.35 -16.30
CA GLY A 232 -4.11 28.08 -15.41
C GLY A 232 -3.95 27.41 -14.04
N TRP A 233 -5.04 26.86 -13.49
CA TRP A 233 -5.01 26.15 -12.23
C TRP A 233 -4.26 24.82 -12.32
N ARG A 234 -4.49 24.03 -13.38
CA ARG A 234 -3.70 22.83 -13.69
C ARG A 234 -2.21 23.16 -13.78
N LYS A 235 -1.87 24.21 -14.52
CA LYS A 235 -0.47 24.63 -14.68
C LYS A 235 0.15 25.09 -13.35
N GLY A 236 -0.62 25.81 -12.53
CA GLY A 236 -0.21 26.21 -11.19
C GLY A 236 0.09 25.02 -10.28
N ALA A 237 -0.78 23.99 -10.29
CA ALA A 237 -0.57 22.77 -9.52
C ALA A 237 0.69 21.99 -9.98
N ASP A 238 0.87 21.83 -11.29
CA ASP A 238 2.09 21.23 -11.89
C ASP A 238 3.36 21.96 -11.44
N ILE A 239 3.38 23.29 -11.53
CA ILE A 239 4.51 24.10 -11.09
C ILE A 239 4.73 23.96 -9.58
N ALA A 240 3.67 23.98 -8.77
CA ALA A 240 3.78 23.85 -7.32
C ALA A 240 4.43 22.52 -6.90
N LEU A 241 4.05 21.40 -7.54
CA LEU A 241 4.65 20.08 -7.29
C LEU A 241 6.12 20.04 -7.71
N LYS A 242 6.48 20.61 -8.86
CA LYS A 242 7.87 20.72 -9.32
C LYS A 242 8.71 21.63 -8.41
N LEU A 243 8.13 22.70 -7.87
CA LEU A 243 8.79 23.57 -6.90
C LEU A 243 9.02 22.83 -5.58
N ARG A 244 8.01 22.09 -5.08
CA ARG A 244 8.16 21.20 -3.92
C ARG A 244 9.34 20.24 -4.13
N ALA A 245 9.42 19.59 -5.29
CA ALA A 245 10.51 18.68 -5.63
C ALA A 245 11.90 19.35 -5.51
N LYS A 246 12.03 20.58 -6.02
CA LYS A 246 13.27 21.38 -5.92
C LYS A 246 13.61 21.80 -4.49
N VAL A 247 12.61 22.01 -3.63
CA VAL A 247 12.80 22.29 -2.20
C VAL A 247 13.29 21.02 -1.51
N VAL A 248 12.60 19.89 -1.70
CA VAL A 248 12.97 18.59 -1.11
C VAL A 248 14.38 18.18 -1.49
N ARG A 249 14.83 18.46 -2.72
CA ARG A 249 16.22 18.21 -3.17
C ARG A 249 17.27 18.92 -2.30
N ARG A 250 16.94 20.06 -1.71
CA ARG A 250 17.85 20.84 -0.84
C ARG A 250 17.71 20.52 0.64
N MET A 251 16.67 19.79 1.03
CA MET A 251 16.50 19.34 2.41
C MET A 251 17.51 18.24 2.75
N LYS A 252 17.76 18.04 4.05
CA LYS A 252 18.56 16.90 4.53
C LYS A 252 17.90 15.58 4.11
N PRO A 253 18.69 14.55 3.75
CA PRO A 253 18.15 13.22 3.49
C PRO A 253 17.46 12.68 4.74
N ARG A 254 16.48 11.81 4.53
CA ARG A 254 15.73 11.19 5.62
C ARG A 254 16.53 10.03 6.19
N GLU A 255 16.94 10.15 7.46
CA GLU A 255 17.69 9.10 8.14
C GLU A 255 16.75 8.02 8.69
N GLU A 256 15.65 8.43 9.33
CA GLU A 256 14.62 7.54 9.86
C GLU A 256 13.48 7.28 8.87
N PRO A 257 13.08 6.02 8.64
CA PRO A 257 12.03 5.68 7.67
C PRO A 257 10.67 6.27 8.08
N LEU A 258 9.91 6.75 7.10
CA LEU A 258 8.52 7.14 7.29
C LEU A 258 7.59 6.04 6.78
N TRP A 259 7.01 5.27 7.71
CA TRP A 259 6.08 4.19 7.42
C TRP A 259 4.61 4.66 7.43
N ALA A 260 3.71 3.84 6.87
CA ALA A 260 2.29 4.18 6.72
C ALA A 260 1.58 4.45 8.05
N ASP A 261 1.94 3.72 9.11
CA ASP A 261 1.41 3.87 10.47
C ASP A 261 1.79 5.20 11.13
N LEU A 262 2.83 5.88 10.62
CA LEU A 262 3.25 7.21 11.07
C LEU A 262 2.55 8.35 10.31
N ASN A 263 1.66 8.04 9.37
CA ASN A 263 0.91 9.05 8.63
C ASN A 263 -0.22 9.60 9.52
N PRO A 264 -0.26 10.91 9.82
CA PRO A 264 -1.28 11.51 10.69
C PRO A 264 -2.70 11.47 10.10
N ASN A 265 -2.85 11.07 8.84
CA ASN A 265 -4.16 10.86 8.22
C ASN A 265 -4.75 9.46 8.45
N ILE A 266 -3.97 8.56 9.06
CA ILE A 266 -4.49 7.32 9.64
C ILE A 266 -5.17 7.67 10.96
N ARG A 267 -6.50 7.63 11.00
CA ARG A 267 -7.31 8.15 12.12
C ARG A 267 -8.17 7.09 12.80
N SER A 268 -8.37 5.95 12.14
CA SER A 268 -9.25 4.87 12.62
C SER A 268 -8.61 4.00 13.72
N TYR A 269 -7.32 4.18 14.00
CA TYR A 269 -6.52 3.30 14.85
C TYR A 269 -5.66 4.07 15.88
N PRO A 270 -6.26 4.85 16.78
CA PRO A 270 -5.51 5.64 17.77
C PRO A 270 -4.70 4.76 18.75
N ASP A 271 -5.20 3.57 19.07
CA ASP A 271 -4.61 2.64 20.04
C ASP A 271 -3.80 1.51 19.36
N GLY A 272 -3.47 1.69 18.08
CA GLY A 272 -2.85 0.66 17.26
C GLY A 272 -3.88 -0.17 16.48
N TYR A 273 -3.37 -1.15 15.74
CA TYR A 273 -4.17 -1.91 14.78
C TYR A 273 -3.79 -3.39 14.74
N ASP A 274 -4.74 -4.21 14.30
CA ASP A 274 -4.58 -5.65 14.09
C ASP A 274 -4.93 -5.98 12.65
N ILE A 275 -3.95 -6.48 11.90
CA ILE A 275 -4.06 -6.77 10.46
C ILE A 275 -5.17 -7.78 10.18
N ASP A 276 -5.33 -8.81 11.02
CA ASP A 276 -6.30 -9.87 10.79
C ASP A 276 -7.76 -9.36 10.93
N LYS A 277 -7.94 -8.21 11.60
CA LYS A 277 -9.24 -7.54 11.80
C LYS A 277 -9.51 -6.41 10.81
N MET A 278 -8.61 -6.12 9.87
CA MET A 278 -8.77 -5.03 8.90
C MET A 278 -9.62 -5.41 7.69
N GLY A 279 -10.21 -4.40 7.05
CA GLY A 279 -10.88 -4.50 5.76
C GLY A 279 -12.26 -5.16 5.83
N THR A 280 -12.65 -5.87 4.77
CA THR A 280 -14.04 -6.31 4.58
C THR A 280 -14.25 -7.75 5.06
N PHE A 281 -15.43 -8.02 5.62
CA PHE A 281 -15.83 -9.36 6.05
C PHE A 281 -17.15 -9.76 5.37
N PRO A 282 -17.15 -10.07 4.06
CA PRO A 282 -18.35 -10.48 3.37
C PRO A 282 -18.88 -11.77 4.00
N ALA A 283 -20.19 -11.83 4.25
CA ALA A 283 -20.83 -12.91 5.02
C ALA A 283 -20.88 -14.28 4.32
N THR A 284 -20.15 -14.48 3.22
CA THR A 284 -20.33 -15.61 2.31
C THR A 284 -19.64 -16.91 2.74
N CYS A 285 -19.02 -17.00 3.92
CA CYS A 285 -18.73 -18.30 4.57
C CYS A 285 -18.52 -18.13 6.08
N PRO A 286 -19.15 -18.96 6.94
CA PRO A 286 -18.89 -18.98 8.38
C PRO A 286 -17.59 -19.77 8.63
N VAL A 287 -16.45 -19.23 8.22
CA VAL A 287 -15.16 -19.80 8.66
C VAL A 287 -14.88 -19.24 10.05
N ARG A 288 -14.84 -20.12 11.05
CA ARG A 288 -14.46 -19.77 12.43
C ARG A 288 -13.15 -18.97 12.39
N HIS A 289 -13.13 -17.80 13.02
CA HIS A 289 -11.98 -16.89 13.05
C HIS A 289 -10.78 -17.38 13.90
N ASN A 290 -10.63 -18.69 14.14
CA ASN A 290 -9.58 -19.28 14.98
C ASN A 290 -9.14 -20.67 14.47
N VAL A 291 -8.84 -20.81 13.18
CA VAL A 291 -8.13 -21.99 12.68
C VAL A 291 -6.92 -21.53 11.89
N ASP A 292 -5.75 -21.95 12.35
CA ASP A 292 -4.51 -21.92 11.58
C ASP A 292 -4.70 -22.80 10.34
N PRO A 293 -4.79 -22.24 9.11
CA PRO A 293 -5.10 -23.03 7.92
C PRO A 293 -3.84 -23.58 7.24
N VAL A 294 -2.64 -23.44 7.81
CA VAL A 294 -1.39 -23.73 7.10
C VAL A 294 -0.41 -24.57 7.94
N ALA A 295 -0.87 -25.70 8.46
CA ALA A 295 0.01 -26.86 8.63
C ALA A 295 0.16 -27.54 7.26
N HIS A 296 1.00 -26.98 6.38
CA HIS A 296 1.50 -27.70 5.22
C HIS A 296 2.83 -28.36 5.60
N GLU A 297 2.77 -29.58 6.13
CA GLU A 297 3.94 -30.45 6.41
C GLU A 297 4.69 -30.89 5.15
N GLU A 298 4.18 -30.58 3.94
CA GLU A 298 4.81 -31.02 2.69
C GLU A 298 5.89 -30.05 2.14
N LEU A 299 6.12 -28.88 2.77
CA LEU A 299 7.15 -27.92 2.33
C LEU A 299 8.31 -27.69 3.31
N TYR A 300 8.21 -28.19 4.55
CA TYR A 300 9.29 -28.11 5.55
C TYR A 300 9.30 -29.42 6.34
N GLY A 301 10.44 -30.11 6.33
CA GLY A 301 10.61 -31.40 7.01
C GLY A 301 10.23 -31.34 8.50
N ALA A 302 9.96 -32.52 9.06
CA ALA A 302 9.19 -32.78 10.29
C ALA A 302 9.68 -32.19 11.64
N GLU A 303 10.57 -31.18 11.65
CA GLU A 303 11.05 -30.56 12.88
C GLU A 303 11.11 -29.03 12.72
N GLY A 304 9.93 -28.41 12.76
CA GLY A 304 9.78 -26.97 12.99
C GLY A 304 9.92 -26.67 14.48
N ASP A 305 11.15 -26.36 14.90
CA ASP A 305 11.50 -26.04 16.29
C ASP A 305 10.84 -24.73 16.72
N HIS A 306 9.78 -24.81 17.54
CA HIS A 306 9.15 -23.66 18.17
C HIS A 306 9.93 -23.28 19.45
N PRO A 307 10.42 -22.04 19.60
CA PRO A 307 10.97 -21.59 20.87
C PRO A 307 9.86 -21.57 21.93
N ARG A 308 9.98 -22.38 22.99
CA ARG A 308 9.13 -22.28 24.17
C ARG A 308 9.42 -20.95 24.89
N GLU A 309 8.47 -20.02 24.84
CA GLU A 309 8.44 -18.89 25.76
C GLU A 309 8.20 -19.39 27.19
N ALA A 310 9.15 -19.10 28.08
CA ALA A 310 9.03 -19.34 29.51
C ALA A 310 8.02 -18.35 30.11
N ALA A 311 6.85 -18.86 30.51
CA ALA A 311 5.91 -18.11 31.32
C ALA A 311 6.42 -18.01 32.76
N SER A 312 6.62 -16.77 33.21
CA SER A 312 6.79 -16.42 34.61
C SER A 312 5.46 -16.53 35.36
N SER A 313 5.42 -17.30 36.44
CA SER A 313 4.42 -17.15 37.50
C SER A 313 5.08 -17.39 38.86
N GLY A 314 5.33 -16.33 39.62
CA GLY A 314 5.20 -16.38 41.08
C GLY A 314 3.72 -16.13 41.42
N ALA A 315 3.16 -16.54 42.54
CA ALA A 315 3.65 -17.17 43.75
C ALA A 315 2.45 -17.93 44.36
N ASP A 316 2.70 -18.91 45.22
CA ASP A 316 2.06 -18.94 46.54
C ASP A 316 2.66 -20.03 47.42
N ALA A 317 2.72 -19.70 48.70
CA ALA A 317 3.43 -20.37 49.77
C ALA A 317 2.67 -21.59 50.30
N GLU A 318 3.42 -22.60 50.76
CA GLU A 318 2.98 -23.43 51.88
C GLU A 318 4.19 -23.90 52.71
N THR A 319 4.12 -23.56 54.00
CA THR A 319 5.04 -23.88 55.09
C THR A 319 4.71 -25.24 55.71
N SER A 320 5.72 -26.05 56.03
CA SER A 320 5.72 -27.10 57.08
C SER A 320 7.08 -27.84 57.00
N GLU A 321 8.11 -27.46 57.77
CA GLU A 321 8.44 -27.89 59.14
C GLU A 321 9.05 -29.31 59.25
N ALA A 322 10.17 -29.36 60.00
CA ALA A 322 10.78 -30.50 60.71
C ALA A 322 11.84 -31.40 60.02
N ALA A 323 13.10 -31.03 60.31
CA ALA A 323 13.98 -31.74 61.26
C ALA A 323 14.97 -32.83 60.79
N LYS A 324 16.22 -32.62 61.28
CA LYS A 324 17.31 -33.57 61.59
C LYS A 324 18.07 -34.16 60.39
N ALA A 325 19.36 -34.47 60.46
CA ALA A 325 20.50 -34.23 61.36
C ALA A 325 21.68 -35.00 60.72
N ASP A 326 22.92 -34.58 61.01
CA ASP A 326 24.16 -35.36 60.87
C ASP A 326 24.60 -35.76 59.43
N ASP A 327 25.88 -35.85 59.07
CA ASP A 327 27.13 -35.88 59.81
C ASP A 327 28.30 -35.49 58.88
N ARG A 328 29.37 -34.95 59.48
CA ARG A 328 30.84 -35.00 59.19
C ARG A 328 31.34 -35.31 57.74
N ALA A 329 32.38 -34.68 57.23
CA ALA A 329 33.62 -34.19 57.86
C ALA A 329 34.29 -33.09 57.03
#